data_AF-A0A2E8VZ60-F1
#
_entry.id   AF-A0A2E8VZ60-F1
#
_cell.length_a   1.000
_cell.length_b   1.000
_cell.length_c   1.000
_cell.angle_alpha   90.00
_cell.angle_beta   90.00
_cell.angle_gamma   90.00
#
_symmetry.space_group_name_H-M   'P 1'
#
loop_
_entity.id
_entity.type
_entity.pdbx_description
1 polymer ?
#
loop_
_entity_poly.entity_id
_entity_poly.type
_entity_poly.pdbx_seq_one_letter_code
_entity_poly.pdbx_strand_id
1 'polypeptide(L)' 'MFKKIYVAGPLFNTHEKRYLEKIAIELESNGFECFLPHRDQKGVSEEELKQLNMSTATKEK' A
#
# COMPACT_ATOMS: atom_id res chain seq x y z
N MET A 1 -4.27 -14.68 19.00
CA MET A 1 -5.06 -13.64 18.30
C MET A 1 -4.15 -13.03 17.24
N PHE A 2 -4.37 -13.31 15.95
CA PHE A 2 -3.52 -12.78 14.89
C PHE A 2 -3.79 -11.28 14.75
N LYS A 3 -2.75 -10.47 14.94
CA LYS A 3 -2.82 -9.02 14.75
C LYS A 3 -2.59 -8.75 13.26
N LYS A 4 -3.64 -8.32 12.56
CA LYS A 4 -3.58 -7.91 11.16
C LYS A 4 -3.04 -6.49 11.08
N ILE A 5 -2.00 -6.28 10.30
CA ILE A 5 -1.35 -4.99 10.09
C ILE A 5 -1.57 -4.55 8.65
N TYR A 6 -2.11 -3.35 8.48
CA TYR A 6 -2.22 -2.70 7.19
C TYR A 6 -1.00 -1.81 6.97
N VAL A 7 -0.22 -2.09 5.94
CA VAL A 7 1.00 -1.32 5.62
C VAL A 7 0.73 -0.52 4.35
N ALA A 8 0.54 0.79 4.51
CA ALA A 8 0.41 1.75 3.41
C ALA A 8 1.46 2.85 3.51
N GLY A 9 1.87 3.38 2.36
CA GLY A 9 2.85 4.45 2.30
C GLY A 9 3.00 5.01 0.89
N PRO A 10 3.80 6.07 0.74
CA PRO A 10 4.13 6.65 -0.56
C PRO A 10 4.78 5.61 -1.47
N LEU A 11 4.23 5.47 -2.68
CA LEU A 11 4.70 4.54 -3.72
C LEU A 11 5.44 5.29 -4.84
N PHE A 12 5.91 6.51 -4.57
CA PHE A 12 6.46 7.41 -5.59
C PHE A 12 7.76 6.89 -6.19
N ASN A 13 8.56 6.15 -5.41
CA ASN A 13 9.80 5.56 -5.88
C ASN A 13 9.90 4.04 -5.57
N THR A 14 10.60 3.29 -6.42
CA THR A 14 10.86 1.85 -6.26
C THR A 14 11.58 1.55 -4.95
N HIS A 15 12.40 2.48 -4.45
CA HIS A 15 13.06 2.37 -3.16
C HIS A 15 12.08 2.39 -1.98
N GLU A 16 11.05 3.24 -2.04
CA GLU A 16 10.03 3.36 -0.99
C GLU A 16 9.12 2.13 -0.97
N LYS A 17 8.73 1.63 -2.14
CA LYS A 17 8.02 0.35 -2.29
C LYS A 17 8.77 -0.79 -1.62
N ARG A 18 10.05 -0.93 -1.93
CA ARG A 18 10.90 -1.98 -1.38
C ARG A 18 11.12 -1.84 0.13
N TYR A 19 11.04 -0.62 0.66
CA TYR A 19 11.10 -0.38 2.10
C TYR A 19 9.82 -0.84 2.80
N LEU A 20 8.65 -0.54 2.24
CA LEU A 20 7.36 -1.02 2.74
C LEU A 20 7.28 -2.55 2.73
N GLU A 21 7.76 -3.19 1.65
CA GLU A 21 7.87 -4.65 1.57
C GLU A 21 8.78 -5.23 2.66
N LYS A 22 9.93 -4.60 2.93
CA LYS A 22 10.82 -5.04 4.00
C LYS A 22 10.18 -4.96 5.38
N ILE A 23 9.43 -3.88 5.66
CA ILE A 23 8.68 -3.75 6.92
C ILE A 23 7.63 -4.87 7.03
N ALA A 24 6.92 -5.16 5.93
CA ALA A 24 5.94 -6.24 5.89
C ALA A 24 6.56 -7.59 6.24
N ILE A 25 7.69 -7.92 5.61
CA ILE A 25 8.41 -9.18 5.80
C ILE A 25 8.90 -9.31 7.25
N GLU A 26 9.40 -8.22 7.82
CA GLU A 26 9.84 -8.19 9.21
C GLU A 26 8.67 -8.46 10.16
N LEU A 27 7.54 -7.78 9.95
CA LEU A 27 6.33 -7.98 10.75
C LEU A 27 5.77 -9.40 10.57
N GLU A 28 5.74 -9.94 9.36
CA GLU A 28 5.34 -11.32 9.07
C GLU A 28 6.25 -12.34 9.77
N SER A 29 7.57 -12.08 9.78
CA SER A 29 8.55 -12.92 10.49
C SER A 29 8.37 -12.87 12.01
N ASN A 30 7.80 -11.79 12.55
CA ASN A 30 7.43 -11.65 13.95
C ASN A 30 6.03 -12.22 14.28
N GLY A 31 5.37 -12.88 13.33
CA GLY A 31 4.07 -13.54 13.53
C GLY A 31 2.84 -12.62 13.36
N PHE A 32 3.02 -11.45 12.74
CA PHE A 32 1.92 -10.55 12.37
C PHE A 32 1.42 -10.85 10.96
N GLU A 33 0.14 -10.69 10.70
CA GLU A 33 -0.42 -10.86 9.35
C GLU A 33 -0.41 -9.50 8.65
N CYS A 34 0.43 -9.29 7.63
CA CYS A 34 0.53 -8.01 6.95
C CYS A 34 -0.27 -7.98 5.65
N PHE A 35 -0.91 -6.84 5.39
CA PHE A 35 -1.58 -6.55 4.13
C PHE A 35 -0.97 -5.31 3.50
N LEU A 36 -0.37 -5.47 2.32
CA LEU A 36 0.22 -4.37 1.53
C LEU A 36 -0.66 -4.13 0.31
N PRO A 37 -1.33 -2.97 0.19
CA PRO A 37 -2.20 -2.67 -0.94
C PRO A 37 -1.48 -2.86 -2.29
N HIS A 38 -0.27 -2.35 -2.46
CA HIS A 38 0.43 -2.47 -3.74
C HIS A 38 0.90 -3.91 -4.09
N ARG A 39 0.90 -4.84 -3.12
CA ARG A 39 1.40 -6.22 -3.24
C ARG A 39 0.26 -7.23 -3.28
N ASP A 40 -0.68 -7.08 -2.35
CA ASP A 40 -1.75 -8.03 -2.02
C ASP A 40 -3.09 -7.66 -2.65
N GLN A 41 -3.27 -6.40 -3.08
CA GLN A 41 -4.46 -5.99 -3.83
C GLN A 41 -4.39 -6.53 -5.27
N LYS A 42 -4.73 -7.81 -5.44
CA LYS A 42 -4.94 -8.45 -6.72
C LYS A 42 -6.45 -8.50 -6.99
N GLY A 43 -6.92 -7.79 -8.01
CA GLY A 43 -8.35 -7.76 -8.38
C GLY A 43 -8.98 -6.36 -8.48
N VAL A 44 -8.21 -5.29 -8.29
CA VAL A 44 -8.64 -3.95 -8.69
C VAL A 44 -8.45 -3.86 -10.20
N SER A 45 -9.57 -3.87 -10.93
CA SER A 45 -9.55 -3.57 -12.37
C SER A 45 -8.92 -2.20 -12.59
N GLU A 46 -8.21 -1.99 -13.71
CA GLU A 46 -7.61 -0.69 -14.07
C GLU A 46 -8.62 0.48 -13.99
N GLU A 47 -9.91 0.15 -14.09
CA GLU A 47 -11.09 1.00 -13.93
C GLU A 47 -11.19 1.64 -12.54
N GLU A 48 -11.02 0.84 -11.48
CA GLU A 48 -11.10 1.28 -10.08
C GLU A 48 -9.85 2.07 -9.68
N LEU A 49 -8.69 1.71 -10.25
CA LEU A 49 -7.44 2.47 -10.15
C LEU A 49 -7.56 3.86 -10.80
N LYS A 50 -8.34 3.98 -11.88
CA LYS A 50 -8.63 5.28 -12.53
C LYS A 50 -9.60 6.17 -11.73
N GLN A 51 -10.44 5.61 -10.87
CA GLN A 51 -11.31 6.42 -10.00
C GLN A 51 -10.54 7.09 -8.84
N LEU A 52 -9.33 6.61 -8.53
CA LEU A 52 -8.39 7.25 -7.61
C LEU A 52 -7.54 8.34 -8.28
N ASN A 53 -7.89 8.79 -9.49
CA ASN A 53 -7.44 10.09 -9.98
C ASN A 53 -8.05 11.15 -9.07
N MET A 54 -7.35 11.43 -7.98
CA MET A 54 -7.52 12.61 -7.15
C MET A 54 -7.79 13.79 -8.06
N SER A 55 -9.02 14.27 -8.07
CA SER A 55 -9.32 15.61 -8.58
C SER A 55 -8.28 16.52 -7.96
N THR A 56 -7.48 17.16 -8.80
CA THR A 56 -6.48 18.17 -8.44
C THR A 56 -7.13 19.44 -7.87
N ALA A 57 -8.25 19.30 -7.16
CA ALA A 57 -9.12 20.35 -6.63
C ALA A 57 -8.74 20.74 -5.19
N THR A 58 -7.44 20.86 -4.91
CA THR A 58 -7.00 21.59 -3.71
C THR A 58 -5.71 22.37 -3.94
N LYS A 59 -5.35 22.64 -5.20
CA LYS A 59 -4.23 23.53 -5.54
C LYS A 59 -4.69 24.81 -6.24
N GLU A 60 -5.69 25.47 -5.69
CA GLU A 60 -5.99 26.91 -5.89
C GLU A 60 -6.70 27.36 -4.60
N LYS A 61 -6.32 28.41 -3.85
CA LYS A 61 -5.37 29.52 -4.00
C LYS A 61 -5.07 30.04 -2.59
#